data_AF-A0A3P7HNZ4-F1
#
_entry.id   AF-A0A3P7HNZ4-F1
#
_cell.length_a   1.000
_cell.length_b   1.000
_cell.length_c   1.000
_cell.angle_alpha   90.00
_cell.angle_beta   90.00
_cell.angle_gamma   90.00
#
_symmetry.space_group_name_H-M   'P 1'
#
loop_
_entity.id
_entity.type
_entity.pdbx_description
1 polymer ?
#
loop_
_entity_poly.entity_id
_entity_poly.type
_entity_poly.pdbx_seq_one_letter_code
_entity_poly.pdbx_strand_id
1 'polypeptide(L)'
;MNCGWIVANCLNRLSLYHDRFDDSCRNPGKSRRYQPPPPQLLRMRRSAANERERRRMNTLNVAYDKLRTVLPEMDSGRRLSKYETLQMAQQYIACLMEILGEGNGKQTNEK
;
A
#
# COMPACT_ATOMS: atom_id res chain seq x y z
N MET A 1 -11.74 36.94 -1.17
CA MET A 1 -12.39 35.77 -0.56
C MET A 1 -11.89 34.50 -1.22
N ASN A 2 -11.88 33.41 -0.45
CA ASN A 2 -11.60 32.02 -0.83
C ASN A 2 -10.12 31.58 -0.70
N CYS A 3 -9.71 31.48 0.57
CA CYS A 3 -8.70 30.54 1.05
C CYS A 3 -9.12 29.11 0.70
N GLY A 4 -8.75 28.61 -0.48
CA GLY A 4 -9.32 27.34 -1.00
C GLY A 4 -8.33 26.27 -1.47
N TRP A 5 -7.04 26.56 -1.62
CA TRP A 5 -6.13 25.60 -2.30
C TRP A 5 -4.77 25.35 -1.64
N ILE A 6 -4.49 25.91 -0.45
CA ILE A 6 -3.19 25.75 0.23
C ILE A 6 -3.11 24.51 1.14
N VAL A 7 -4.16 23.70 1.23
CA VAL A 7 -4.13 22.41 1.96
C VAL A 7 -4.02 21.18 1.05
N ALA A 8 -4.06 21.37 -0.27
CA ALA A 8 -4.23 20.28 -1.24
C ALA A 8 -2.95 19.89 -1.98
N ASN A 9 -1.77 19.85 -1.33
CA ASN A 9 -0.68 18.99 -1.83
C ASN A 9 0.46 18.70 -0.84
N CYS A 10 0.15 18.11 0.31
CA CYS A 10 1.18 17.58 1.22
C CYS A 10 2.06 16.46 0.60
N LEU A 11 1.88 16.04 -0.67
CA LEU A 11 2.72 15.00 -1.31
C LEU A 11 3.20 15.26 -2.73
N ASN A 12 3.16 16.49 -3.25
CA ASN A 12 3.77 16.80 -4.54
C ASN A 12 4.50 18.15 -4.58
N ARG A 13 4.72 18.79 -3.42
CA ARG A 13 5.58 19.98 -3.29
C ARG A 13 6.71 19.79 -2.27
N LEU A 14 7.28 18.58 -2.24
CA LEU A 14 8.60 18.32 -1.67
C LEU A 14 9.57 17.76 -2.71
N SER A 15 9.35 18.11 -3.98
CA SER A 15 10.31 17.96 -5.08
C SER A 15 10.78 19.32 -5.61
N LEU A 16 10.34 20.44 -5.02
CA LEU A 16 10.67 21.81 -5.42
C LEU A 16 10.93 22.76 -4.23
N TYR A 17 11.47 22.23 -3.14
CA TYR A 17 12.68 22.87 -2.60
C TYR A 17 13.78 22.07 -3.29
N HIS A 18 14.22 22.48 -4.48
CA HIS A 18 15.53 23.12 -4.57
C HIS A 18 16.42 22.56 -3.47
N ASP A 19 17.02 21.40 -3.73
CA ASP A 19 18.42 21.23 -3.40
C ASP A 19 19.07 22.57 -3.71
N ARG A 20 19.26 23.42 -2.69
CA ARG A 20 20.37 24.36 -2.77
C ARG A 20 21.56 23.43 -2.80
N PHE A 21 21.94 23.06 -4.01
CA PHE A 21 23.32 22.84 -4.37
C PHE A 21 24.06 24.01 -3.72
N ASP A 22 24.70 23.72 -2.59
CA ASP A 22 25.82 24.51 -2.12
C ASP A 22 26.90 24.31 -3.19
N ASP A 23 26.76 25.04 -4.29
CA ASP A 23 27.76 25.16 -5.35
C ASP A 23 28.78 26.21 -4.92
N SER A 24 29.32 26.03 -3.71
CA SER A 24 30.41 26.82 -3.18
C SER A 24 31.54 25.87 -2.81
N CYS A 25 32.53 25.86 -3.70
CA CYS A 25 33.88 25.36 -3.46
C CYS A 25 34.03 23.83 -3.38
N ARG A 26 34.16 23.21 -4.55
CA ARG A 26 34.83 21.92 -4.75
C ARG A 26 36.29 22.03 -4.27
N ASN A 27 36.52 21.83 -2.97
CA ASN A 27 37.86 21.76 -2.38
C ASN A 27 38.19 20.28 -2.12
N PRO A 28 39.01 19.63 -2.95
CA PRO A 28 39.29 18.19 -2.86
C PRO A 28 40.36 17.97 -1.78
N GLY A 29 39.98 18.06 -0.50
CA GLY A 29 40.99 17.97 0.57
C GLY A 29 40.49 17.73 1.99
N LYS A 30 39.17 17.61 2.23
CA LYS A 30 38.67 17.29 3.57
C LYS A 30 37.77 16.06 3.49
N SER A 31 38.27 14.95 4.06
CA SER A 31 37.47 13.79 4.42
C SER A 31 36.19 14.29 5.12
N ARG A 32 35.06 14.25 4.41
CA ARG A 32 33.76 14.70 4.92
C ARG A 32 33.38 13.73 6.04
N ARG A 33 33.73 14.08 7.28
CA ARG A 33 33.15 13.42 8.46
C ARG A 33 31.63 13.47 8.29
N TYR A 34 30.99 12.31 8.28
CA TYR A 34 29.53 12.22 8.24
C TYR A 34 28.97 13.02 9.43
N GLN A 35 28.29 14.13 9.14
CA GLN A 35 27.52 14.86 10.14
C GLN A 35 26.09 14.35 10.06
N PRO A 36 25.53 13.82 11.16
CA PRO A 36 24.16 13.33 11.16
C PRO A 36 23.19 14.49 10.87
N PRO A 37 22.14 14.27 10.05
CA PRO A 37 21.19 15.33 9.74
C PRO A 37 20.44 15.82 10.99
N PRO A 38 19.97 17.09 11.01
CA PRO A 38 19.31 17.65 12.18
C PRO A 38 18.03 16.85 12.52
N PRO A 39 17.70 16.69 13.82
CA PRO A 39 16.59 15.84 14.27
C PRO A 39 15.23 16.17 13.62
N GLN A 40 14.97 17.45 13.35
CA GLN A 40 13.74 17.90 12.68
C GLN A 40 13.61 17.34 11.26
N LEU A 41 14.69 17.39 10.47
CA LEU A 41 14.72 16.85 9.11
C LEU A 41 14.56 15.33 9.11
N LEU A 42 15.14 14.63 10.08
CA LEU A 42 14.93 13.19 10.27
C LEU A 42 13.46 12.86 10.61
N ARG A 43 12.79 13.70 11.43
CA ARG A 43 11.36 13.54 11.72
C ARG A 43 10.50 13.76 10.46
N MET A 44 10.79 14.79 9.67
CA MET A 44 10.09 15.05 8.41
C MET A 44 10.26 13.90 7.42
N ARG A 45 11.49 13.38 7.24
CA ARG A 45 11.76 12.23 6.37
C ARG A 45 10.98 10.99 6.80
N ARG A 46 10.95 10.69 8.10
CA ARG A 46 10.16 9.58 8.66
C ARG A 46 8.67 9.77 8.40
N SER A 47 8.12 10.97 8.65
CA SER A 47 6.72 11.27 8.38
C SER A 47 6.36 11.09 6.90
N ALA A 48 7.19 11.59 5.98
CA ALA A 48 6.99 11.41 4.55
C ALA A 48 7.06 9.93 4.13
N ALA A 49 7.94 9.13 4.74
CA ALA A 49 8.01 7.69 4.51
C ALA A 49 6.74 6.96 5.01
N ASN A 50 6.29 7.27 6.23
CA ASN A 50 5.08 6.68 6.81
C ASN A 50 3.84 6.96 5.96
N GLU A 51 3.72 8.17 5.43
CA GLU A 51 2.59 8.55 4.59
C GLU A 51 2.60 7.82 3.24
N ARG A 52 3.78 7.62 2.63
CA ARG A 52 3.90 6.78 1.42
C ARG A 52 3.45 5.34 1.68
N GLU A 53 3.86 4.76 2.81
CA GLU A 53 3.46 3.39 3.15
C GLU A 53 1.96 3.30 3.45
N ARG A 54 1.38 4.30 4.13
CA ARG A 54 -0.08 4.39 4.33
C ARG A 54 -0.83 4.34 2.99
N ARG A 55 -0.37 5.09 1.99
CA ARG A 55 -0.99 5.10 0.65
C ARG A 55 -0.87 3.76 -0.06
N ARG A 56 0.32 3.17 -0.03
CA ARG A 56 0.54 1.81 -0.58
C ARG A 56 -0.43 0.82 0.07
N MET A 57 -0.59 0.90 1.39
CA MET A 57 -1.45 0.02 2.14
C MET A 57 -2.95 0.27 1.86
N ASN A 58 -3.35 1.52 1.64
CA ASN A 58 -4.71 1.87 1.23
C ASN A 58 -5.06 1.23 -0.12
N THR A 59 -4.16 1.26 -1.10
CA THR A 59 -4.36 0.59 -2.40
C THR A 59 -4.57 -0.91 -2.22
N LEU A 60 -3.79 -1.55 -1.36
CA LEU A 60 -3.93 -2.97 -1.04
C LEU A 60 -5.27 -3.24 -0.35
N ASN A 61 -5.67 -2.42 0.62
CA ASN A 61 -6.95 -2.60 1.33
C ASN A 61 -8.15 -2.45 0.38
N VAL A 62 -8.09 -1.52 -0.58
CA VAL A 62 -9.12 -1.39 -1.63
C VAL A 62 -9.21 -2.67 -2.48
N ALA A 63 -8.08 -3.31 -2.81
CA ALA A 63 -8.10 -4.59 -3.51
C ALA A 63 -8.74 -5.72 -2.66
N TYR A 64 -8.47 -5.76 -1.36
CA TYR A 64 -9.13 -6.70 -0.45
C TYR A 64 -10.63 -6.46 -0.36
N ASP A 65 -11.08 -5.20 -0.33
CA ASP A 65 -12.50 -4.88 -0.31
C ASP A 65 -13.19 -5.31 -1.62
N LYS A 66 -12.55 -5.11 -2.77
CA LYS A 66 -13.04 -5.65 -4.07
C LYS A 66 -13.08 -7.17 -4.09
N LEU A 67 -12.12 -7.85 -3.46
CA LEU A 67 -12.17 -9.30 -3.35
C LEU A 67 -13.37 -9.74 -2.51
N ARG A 68 -13.66 -9.05 -1.40
CA ARG A 68 -14.82 -9.38 -0.55
C ARG A 68 -16.16 -9.25 -1.26
N THR A 69 -16.31 -8.35 -2.23
CA THR A 69 -17.58 -8.20 -2.97
C THR A 69 -17.88 -9.34 -3.93
N VAL A 70 -16.88 -10.16 -4.29
CA VAL A 70 -17.06 -11.31 -5.18
C VAL A 70 -17.05 -12.64 -4.43
N LEU A 71 -16.76 -12.62 -3.13
CA LEU A 71 -16.89 -13.80 -2.28
C LEU A 71 -18.37 -14.02 -1.93
N PRO A 72 -18.80 -15.29 -1.80
CA PRO A 72 -20.16 -15.58 -1.35
C PRO A 72 -20.41 -14.89 0.00
N GLU A 73 -21.51 -14.15 0.08
CA GLU A 73 -21.88 -13.40 1.27
C GLU A 73 -22.10 -14.38 2.43
N MET A 74 -21.35 -14.22 3.51
CA MET A 74 -21.72 -14.86 4.77
C MET A 74 -22.88 -14.06 5.37
N ASP A 75 -24.00 -14.72 5.66
CA ASP A 75 -25.31 -14.20 6.15
C ASP A 75 -25.27 -13.25 7.38
N SER A 76 -24.10 -12.86 7.87
CA SER A 76 -23.90 -12.12 9.12
C SER A 76 -23.53 -10.64 8.94
N GLY A 77 -23.41 -10.13 7.71
CA GLY A 77 -23.01 -8.73 7.45
C GLY A 77 -21.62 -8.35 8.00
N ARG A 78 -20.85 -9.34 8.49
CA ARG A 78 -19.54 -9.16 9.09
C ARG A 78 -18.46 -9.08 8.01
N ARG A 79 -17.57 -8.08 8.12
CA ARG A 79 -16.37 -8.00 7.27
C ARG A 79 -15.35 -9.07 7.64
N LEU A 80 -14.96 -9.89 6.67
CA LEU A 80 -13.90 -10.90 6.82
C LEU A 80 -12.53 -10.26 7.10
N SER A 81 -11.76 -10.85 8.01
CA SER A 81 -10.34 -10.50 8.19
C SER A 81 -9.54 -10.82 6.92
N LYS A 82 -8.30 -10.33 6.82
CA LYS A 82 -7.45 -10.60 5.65
C LYS A 82 -7.20 -12.09 5.43
N TYR A 83 -6.91 -12.81 6.51
CA TYR A 83 -6.67 -14.24 6.44
C TYR A 83 -7.94 -14.99 6.00
N GLU A 84 -9.08 -14.72 6.65
CA GLU A 84 -10.38 -15.31 6.27
C GLU A 84 -10.73 -15.00 4.81
N THR A 85 -10.47 -13.77 4.34
CA THR A 85 -10.72 -13.36 2.94
C THR A 85 -9.90 -14.22 1.97
N LEU A 86 -8.61 -14.46 2.27
CA LEU A 86 -7.75 -15.29 1.42
C LEU A 86 -8.16 -16.76 1.44
N GLN A 87 -8.48 -17.30 2.61
CA GLN A 87 -8.92 -18.69 2.76
C GLN A 87 -10.23 -18.94 2.00
N MET A 88 -11.21 -18.03 2.15
CA MET A 88 -12.48 -18.09 1.44
C MET A 88 -12.28 -17.99 -0.08
N ALA A 89 -11.39 -17.11 -0.54
CA ALA A 89 -11.10 -16.98 -1.97
C ALA A 89 -10.54 -18.29 -2.56
N GLN A 90 -9.62 -18.96 -1.85
CA GLN A 90 -9.06 -20.24 -2.28
C GLN A 90 -10.13 -21.33 -2.36
N GLN A 91 -10.96 -21.45 -1.33
CA GLN A 91 -12.07 -22.41 -1.29
C GLN A 91 -13.11 -22.12 -2.38
N TYR A 92 -13.42 -20.85 -2.61
CA TYR A 92 -14.40 -20.47 -3.62
C TYR A 92 -13.93 -20.77 -5.04
N ILE A 93 -12.65 -20.48 -5.35
CA ILE A 93 -12.06 -20.87 -6.63
C ILE A 93 -12.12 -22.39 -6.80
N ALA A 94 -11.74 -23.17 -5.79
CA ALA A 94 -11.78 -24.63 -5.84
C ALA A 94 -13.20 -25.17 -6.10
N CYS A 95 -14.20 -24.67 -5.38
CA CYS A 95 -15.60 -25.06 -5.55
C CYS A 95 -16.13 -24.71 -6.96
N LEU A 96 -15.81 -23.51 -7.47
CA LEU A 96 -16.18 -23.14 -8.84
C LEU A 96 -15.50 -24.04 -9.88
N MET A 97 -14.24 -24.42 -9.66
CA MET A 97 -13.53 -25.36 -10.53
C MET A 97 -14.16 -26.76 -10.51
N GLU A 98 -14.64 -27.22 -9.36
CA GLU A 98 -15.39 -28.49 -9.23
C GLU A 98 -16.71 -28.42 -9.98
N ILE A 99 -17.54 -27.38 -9.76
CA ILE A 99 -18.83 -27.21 -10.44
C ILE A 99 -18.65 -27.15 -11.97
N LEU A 100 -17.64 -26.42 -12.45
CA LEU A 100 -17.33 -26.34 -13.88
C LEU A 100 -16.72 -27.65 -14.40
N GLY A 101 -15.99 -28.39 -13.56
CA GLY A 101 -15.38 -29.69 -13.86
C GLY A 101 -16.35 -30.86 -13.82
N GLU A 102 -17.44 -30.79 -13.06
CA GLU A 102 -18.54 -31.76 -13.06
C GLU A 102 -19.31 -31.74 -14.39
N GLY A 103 -19.28 -30.61 -15.12
CA GLY A 103 -19.69 -30.53 -16.52
C GLY A 103 -18.76 -31.29 -17.49
N ASN A 104 -17.57 -31.70 -17.04
CA ASN A 104 -16.57 -32.48 -17.76
C ASN A 104 -15.99 -33.61 -16.87
N GLY A 105 -16.87 -34.38 -16.22
CA GLY A 105 -16.62 -35.67 -15.58
C GLY A 105 -15.24 -35.92 -14.97
N LYS A 106 -15.15 -35.84 -13.63
CA LYS A 106 -14.36 -36.78 -12.82
C LYS A 106 -14.81 -36.74 -11.36
N GLN A 107 -15.50 -37.80 -10.96
CA GLN A 107 -15.68 -38.21 -9.57
C GLN A 107 -14.28 -38.49 -8.99
N THR A 108 -13.87 -37.76 -7.95
CA THR A 108 -12.73 -38.19 -7.13
C THR A 108 -13.20 -38.40 -5.71
N ASN A 109 -13.21 -39.69 -5.35
CA ASN A 109 -13.65 -40.27 -4.10
C ASN A 109 -13.03 -39.62 -2.86
N GLU A 110 -13.92 -39.38 -1.91
CA GLU A 110 -13.72 -39.19 -0.48
C GLU A 110 -12.84 -40.30 0.13
N LYS A 111 -11.97 -39.94 1.07
CA LYS A 111 -11.38 -40.86 2.04
C LYS A 111 -11.15 -40.17 3.37
#